data_AF-A0A4V1TP03-F1
#
_entry.id   AF-A0A4V1TP03-F1
#
_cell.length_a   1.000
_cell.length_b   1.000
_cell.length_c   1.000
_cell.angle_alpha   90.00
_cell.angle_beta   90.00
_cell.angle_gamma   90.00
#
_symmetry.space_group_name_H-M   'P 1'
#
loop_
_entity.id
_entity.type
_entity.pdbx_description
1 polymer ?
#
loop_
_entity_poly.entity_id
_entity_poly.type
_entity_poly.pdbx_seq_one_letter_code
_entity_poly.pdbx_strand_id
1 'polypeptide(L)'
;MAHSASPKVLTVLHAARRMNQQELKRTALSLLHRFDSRQALFDEAYYTGLYPDVLRSGMDPFAHYLEHGSRELRRPHPLFDPAFYISQSSTLAASRACPLLHYLSQGQQERLDPHPLFSTPYYLERCPRLAQSGQNPLLHFVQTSGPHRVSPHPLFDLEGYIKRYPDAAQVNPLIHFVLHGKAQRRNPCTLFDVDFYLRQYGPLIAPELDPLSHFLLNVHTRVLHPHPLFDVTYYLANREDLRASRTNPLEHYLREGAEQGCNPNPYFDSRFYIQTNKDVDFTKRSPLAHFVEIGAAQGRNPSALFDIKFYTNLYPDVLLQKFNPLHHFLAYGKVEGRRTSGAFEQMFRPSGRLPSGRYVDACARAAAPSSADWQKLAGRRPQLRRKSAHAV
;
A
#
# COMPACT_ATOMS: atom_id res chain seq x y z
N MET A 1 41.64 -29.46 -22.53
CA MET A 1 42.45 -28.38 -21.93
C MET A 1 41.61 -27.71 -20.86
N ALA A 2 42.10 -27.70 -19.63
CA ALA A 2 41.36 -27.27 -18.45
C ALA A 2 41.14 -25.75 -18.47
N HIS A 3 39.88 -25.31 -18.46
CA HIS A 3 39.54 -23.93 -18.12
C HIS A 3 39.82 -23.73 -16.63
N SER A 4 40.83 -22.93 -16.30
CA SER A 4 41.09 -22.54 -14.91
C SER A 4 39.87 -21.78 -14.39
N ALA A 5 39.25 -22.30 -13.32
CA ALA A 5 38.19 -21.61 -12.62
C ALA A 5 38.67 -20.21 -12.19
N SER A 6 37.85 -19.19 -12.42
CA SER A 6 38.12 -17.82 -11.96
C SER A 6 38.44 -17.80 -10.46
N PRO A 7 39.36 -16.95 -9.97
CA PRO A 7 39.71 -16.84 -8.54
C PRO A 7 38.49 -16.65 -7.63
N LYS A 8 37.42 -16.04 -8.15
CA LYS A 8 36.12 -15.86 -7.47
C LYS A 8 35.42 -17.20 -7.18
N VAL A 9 35.50 -18.16 -8.10
CA VAL A 9 34.87 -19.50 -7.98
C VAL A 9 35.59 -20.36 -6.93
N LEU A 10 36.92 -20.26 -6.85
CA LEU A 10 37.73 -21.03 -5.90
C LEU A 10 37.50 -20.60 -4.45
N THR A 11 37.29 -19.31 -4.18
CA THR A 11 37.06 -18.78 -2.83
C THR A 11 35.70 -19.27 -2.27
N VAL A 12 34.66 -19.29 -3.09
CA VAL A 12 33.34 -19.85 -2.76
C VAL A 12 33.38 -21.36 -2.54
N LEU A 13 34.26 -22.09 -3.26
CA LEU A 13 34.45 -23.53 -3.10
C LEU A 13 35.06 -23.92 -1.74
N HIS A 14 35.89 -23.06 -1.14
CA HIS A 14 36.45 -23.27 0.19
C HIS A 14 35.41 -23.01 1.29
N ALA A 15 34.54 -22.03 1.09
CA ALA A 15 33.42 -21.73 1.98
C ALA A 15 32.39 -22.88 2.05
N ALA A 16 32.09 -23.45 0.87
CA ALA A 16 31.25 -24.62 0.71
C ALA A 16 31.94 -25.95 1.10
N ARG A 17 32.82 -25.99 2.13
CA ARG A 17 33.42 -27.23 2.68
C ARG A 17 33.03 -27.61 4.13
N ARG A 18 32.31 -26.77 4.88
CA ARG A 18 31.98 -27.03 6.31
C ARG A 18 30.50 -27.24 6.70
N MET A 19 29.59 -27.46 5.76
CA MET A 19 28.15 -27.67 6.06
C MET A 19 27.72 -29.06 5.59
N ASN A 20 26.59 -29.58 6.06
CA ASN A 20 26.05 -30.87 5.61
C ASN A 20 25.59 -30.72 4.14
N GLN A 21 26.51 -30.99 3.21
CA GLN A 21 26.70 -30.14 2.04
C GLN A 21 26.28 -30.72 0.71
N GLN A 22 26.02 -32.01 0.52
CA GLN A 22 26.02 -32.52 -0.86
C GLN A 22 24.90 -31.97 -1.75
N GLU A 23 23.69 -31.78 -1.22
CA GLU A 23 22.57 -31.21 -1.99
C GLU A 23 22.63 -29.68 -2.05
N LEU A 24 22.89 -29.01 -0.93
CA LEU A 24 23.03 -27.55 -0.88
C LEU A 24 24.24 -27.05 -1.67
N LYS A 25 25.33 -27.83 -1.74
CA LYS A 25 26.52 -27.58 -2.57
C LYS A 25 26.25 -27.87 -4.03
N ARG A 26 25.51 -28.92 -4.38
CA ARG A 26 25.10 -29.18 -5.78
C ARG A 26 24.13 -28.13 -6.29
N THR A 27 23.19 -27.69 -5.46
CA THR A 27 22.21 -26.64 -5.80
C THR A 27 22.87 -25.26 -5.79
N ALA A 28 23.70 -24.92 -4.80
CA ALA A 28 24.45 -23.67 -4.82
C ALA A 28 25.46 -23.63 -5.98
N LEU A 29 26.18 -24.71 -6.28
CA LEU A 29 27.09 -24.78 -7.44
C LEU A 29 26.34 -24.76 -8.77
N SER A 30 25.19 -25.44 -8.89
CA SER A 30 24.39 -25.39 -10.11
C SER A 30 23.76 -24.02 -10.31
N LEU A 31 23.29 -23.36 -9.25
CA LEU A 31 22.78 -22.00 -9.26
C LEU A 31 23.89 -20.97 -9.51
N LEU A 32 25.07 -21.11 -8.92
CA LEU A 32 26.27 -20.28 -9.18
C LEU A 32 26.77 -20.39 -10.62
N HIS A 33 26.66 -21.58 -11.25
CA HIS A 33 27.00 -21.77 -12.65
C HIS A 33 25.88 -21.31 -13.61
N ARG A 34 24.61 -21.28 -13.17
CA ARG A 34 23.45 -20.84 -13.98
C ARG A 34 23.19 -19.34 -13.91
N PHE A 35 23.46 -18.74 -12.76
CA PHE A 35 23.15 -17.35 -12.45
C PHE A 35 24.46 -16.62 -12.19
N ASP A 36 24.87 -15.79 -13.17
CA ASP A 36 25.91 -14.79 -12.94
C ASP A 36 25.51 -13.96 -11.71
N SER A 37 26.46 -13.52 -10.88
CA SER A 37 26.25 -12.72 -9.65
C SER A 37 25.23 -11.58 -9.78
N ARG A 38 25.05 -11.04 -10.99
CA ARG A 38 24.08 -9.99 -11.37
C ARG A 38 22.64 -10.49 -11.57
N GLN A 39 22.41 -11.80 -11.61
CA GLN A 39 21.13 -12.45 -11.87
C GLN A 39 20.50 -13.06 -10.60
N ALA A 40 21.14 -12.95 -9.44
CA ALA A 40 20.85 -13.75 -8.25
C ALA A 40 20.14 -13.03 -7.09
N LEU A 41 19.57 -11.83 -7.29
CA LEU A 41 18.95 -11.04 -6.19
C LEU A 41 19.94 -10.81 -5.02
N PHE A 42 21.21 -10.62 -5.34
CA PHE A 42 22.27 -10.18 -4.43
C PHE A 42 22.89 -8.90 -4.99
N ASP A 43 22.79 -7.81 -4.24
CA ASP A 43 23.38 -6.53 -4.60
C ASP A 43 24.64 -6.31 -3.75
N GLU A 44 25.80 -6.49 -4.37
CA GLU A 44 27.10 -6.39 -3.70
C GLU A 44 27.36 -5.00 -3.13
N ALA A 45 27.00 -3.94 -3.85
CA ALA A 45 27.20 -2.57 -3.43
C ALA A 45 26.29 -2.23 -2.24
N TYR A 46 25.03 -2.66 -2.29
CA TYR A 46 24.11 -2.54 -1.17
C TYR A 46 24.58 -3.33 0.05
N TYR A 47 24.96 -4.59 -0.13
CA TYR A 47 25.34 -5.49 0.96
C TYR A 47 26.59 -4.99 1.69
N THR A 48 27.63 -4.62 0.95
CA THR A 48 28.88 -4.10 1.54
C THR A 48 28.72 -2.71 2.15
N GLY A 49 27.84 -1.88 1.58
CA GLY A 49 27.49 -0.57 2.15
C GLY A 49 26.73 -0.69 3.47
N LEU A 50 25.81 -1.66 3.58
CA LEU A 50 25.02 -1.91 4.79
C LEU A 50 25.84 -2.65 5.87
N TYR A 51 26.80 -3.47 5.45
CA TYR A 51 27.62 -4.31 6.33
C TYR A 51 29.12 -4.07 6.13
N PRO A 52 29.69 -2.97 6.66
CA PRO A 52 31.10 -2.64 6.46
C PRO A 52 32.09 -3.65 7.04
N ASP A 53 31.65 -4.51 7.96
CA ASP A 53 32.44 -5.62 8.50
C ASP A 53 32.76 -6.69 7.45
N VAL A 54 31.90 -6.87 6.44
CA VAL A 54 32.13 -7.78 5.30
C VAL A 54 33.39 -7.37 4.54
N LEU A 55 33.56 -6.08 4.28
CA LEU A 55 34.76 -5.56 3.62
C LEU A 55 36.02 -5.81 4.46
N ARG A 56 35.92 -5.68 5.78
CA ARG A 56 37.05 -5.94 6.70
C ARG A 56 37.42 -7.41 6.79
N SER A 57 36.47 -8.31 6.52
CA SER A 57 36.71 -9.76 6.54
C SER A 57 37.61 -10.25 5.39
N GLY A 58 37.73 -9.47 4.31
CA GLY A 58 38.45 -9.87 3.09
C GLY A 58 37.78 -11.00 2.30
N MET A 59 36.60 -11.48 2.71
CA MET A 59 35.82 -12.47 1.98
C MET A 59 35.13 -11.84 0.77
N ASP A 60 34.88 -12.66 -0.25
CA ASP A 60 33.91 -12.31 -1.29
C ASP A 60 32.53 -12.06 -0.64
N PRO A 61 31.84 -10.94 -0.95
CA PRO A 61 30.58 -10.59 -0.28
C PRO A 61 29.48 -11.64 -0.43
N PHE A 62 29.39 -12.30 -1.59
CA PHE A 62 28.39 -13.34 -1.81
C PHE A 62 28.74 -14.62 -1.04
N ALA A 63 30.03 -15.00 -1.02
CA ALA A 63 30.52 -16.09 -0.18
C ALA A 63 30.21 -15.82 1.30
N HIS A 64 30.53 -14.62 1.78
CA HIS A 64 30.24 -14.20 3.15
C HIS A 64 28.75 -14.32 3.46
N TYR A 65 27.87 -13.90 2.55
CA TYR A 65 26.44 -14.05 2.75
C TYR A 65 26.02 -15.52 2.88
N LEU A 66 26.51 -16.40 2.02
CA LEU A 66 26.17 -17.82 2.09
C LEU A 66 26.69 -18.50 3.37
N GLU A 67 27.85 -18.10 3.87
CA GLU A 67 28.46 -18.68 5.07
C GLU A 67 27.90 -18.10 6.37
N HIS A 68 27.77 -16.79 6.44
CA HIS A 68 27.49 -16.04 7.67
C HIS A 68 26.21 -15.24 7.54
N GLY A 69 26.12 -14.38 6.52
CA GLY A 69 25.04 -13.41 6.38
C GLY A 69 23.64 -14.02 6.36
N SER A 70 23.46 -15.19 5.75
CA SER A 70 22.20 -15.90 5.71
C SER A 70 21.75 -16.38 7.10
N ARG A 71 22.66 -16.83 7.96
CA ARG A 71 22.35 -17.27 9.33
C ARG A 71 22.07 -16.07 10.24
N GLU A 72 22.71 -14.95 9.93
CA GLU A 72 22.55 -13.67 10.62
C GLU A 72 21.37 -12.85 10.08
N LEU A 73 20.60 -13.39 9.13
CA LEU A 73 19.45 -12.72 8.48
C LEU A 73 19.79 -11.37 7.85
N ARG A 74 21.03 -11.20 7.39
CA ARG A 74 21.49 -9.99 6.70
C ARG A 74 20.79 -9.82 5.35
N ARG A 75 20.43 -8.59 4.97
CA ARG A 75 19.69 -8.29 3.73
C ARG A 75 20.63 -8.30 2.52
N PRO A 76 20.53 -9.28 1.59
CA PRO A 76 21.39 -9.34 0.40
C PRO A 76 21.00 -8.33 -0.69
N HIS A 77 19.78 -7.81 -0.65
CA HIS A 77 19.23 -6.93 -1.67
C HIS A 77 18.14 -6.03 -1.05
N PRO A 78 17.94 -4.78 -1.52
CA PRO A 78 16.92 -3.87 -0.96
C PRO A 78 15.49 -4.43 -0.94
N LEU A 79 15.19 -5.33 -1.88
CA LEU A 79 13.88 -5.98 -2.04
C LEU A 79 13.86 -7.44 -1.57
N PHE A 80 14.83 -7.86 -0.76
CA PHE A 80 14.82 -9.19 -0.14
C PHE A 80 15.13 -9.06 1.35
N ASP A 81 14.13 -9.33 2.19
CA ASP A 81 14.25 -9.34 3.64
C ASP A 81 14.18 -10.78 4.15
N PRO A 82 15.31 -11.40 4.54
CA PRO A 82 15.32 -12.78 5.02
C PRO A 82 14.50 -13.01 6.29
N ALA A 83 14.46 -12.03 7.20
CA ALA A 83 13.72 -12.17 8.44
C ALA A 83 12.21 -12.19 8.16
N PHE A 84 11.73 -11.29 7.31
CA PHE A 84 10.35 -11.29 6.84
C PHE A 84 10.01 -12.56 6.04
N TYR A 85 10.88 -12.96 5.12
CA TYR A 85 10.67 -14.12 4.27
C TYR A 85 10.51 -15.42 5.09
N ILE A 86 11.38 -15.66 6.06
CA ILE A 86 11.31 -16.83 6.93
C ILE A 86 10.06 -16.78 7.83
N SER A 87 9.63 -15.59 8.26
CA SER A 87 8.49 -15.46 9.17
C SER A 87 7.16 -15.99 8.60
N GLN A 88 7.07 -16.14 7.27
CA GLN A 88 5.89 -16.65 6.58
C GLN A 88 5.75 -18.18 6.62
N SER A 89 6.82 -18.92 6.95
CA SER A 89 6.82 -20.39 6.95
C SER A 89 7.57 -20.95 8.15
N SER A 90 6.84 -21.61 9.06
CA SER A 90 7.42 -22.30 10.21
C SER A 90 8.38 -23.44 9.79
N THR A 91 8.08 -24.12 8.68
CA THR A 91 8.94 -25.14 8.09
C THR A 91 10.28 -24.55 7.62
N LEU A 92 10.24 -23.38 6.97
CA LEU A 92 11.45 -22.68 6.54
C LEU A 92 12.27 -22.18 7.73
N ALA A 93 11.60 -21.68 8.77
CA ALA A 93 12.25 -21.27 10.01
C ALA A 93 12.99 -22.45 10.69
N ALA A 94 12.40 -23.65 10.65
CA ALA A 94 13.01 -24.84 11.24
C ALA A 94 14.17 -25.41 10.41
N SER A 95 14.13 -25.31 9.08
CA SER A 95 15.11 -25.94 8.18
C SER A 95 16.50 -25.29 8.22
N ARG A 96 16.60 -24.04 8.70
CA ARG A 96 17.82 -23.20 8.63
C ARG A 96 18.42 -23.12 7.21
N ALA A 97 17.60 -23.35 6.19
CA ALA A 97 18.01 -23.21 4.80
C ALA A 97 18.37 -21.75 4.50
N CYS A 98 19.26 -21.53 3.52
CA CYS A 98 19.58 -20.19 3.07
C CYS A 98 18.33 -19.54 2.45
N PRO A 99 17.78 -18.45 3.01
CA PRO A 99 16.51 -17.87 2.58
C PRO A 99 16.52 -17.43 1.12
N LEU A 100 17.62 -16.82 0.67
CA LEU A 100 17.78 -16.40 -0.72
C LEU A 100 17.76 -17.60 -1.68
N LEU A 101 18.50 -18.67 -1.34
CA LEU A 101 18.52 -19.88 -2.18
C LEU A 101 17.17 -20.58 -2.20
N HIS A 102 16.47 -20.63 -1.05
CA HIS A 102 15.11 -21.14 -0.98
C HIS A 102 14.14 -20.33 -1.84
N TYR A 103 14.22 -19.00 -1.81
CA TYR A 103 13.38 -18.15 -2.64
C TYR A 103 13.61 -18.39 -4.14
N LEU A 104 14.86 -18.50 -4.56
CA LEU A 104 15.25 -18.75 -5.95
C LEU A 104 14.85 -20.15 -6.44
N SER A 105 14.73 -21.14 -5.55
CA SER A 105 14.41 -22.52 -5.93
C SER A 105 12.93 -22.89 -5.77
N GLN A 106 12.28 -22.46 -4.68
CA GLN A 106 10.97 -22.95 -4.23
C GLN A 106 10.01 -21.83 -3.84
N GLY A 107 10.51 -20.72 -3.32
CA GLY A 107 9.69 -19.65 -2.74
C GLY A 107 8.60 -19.08 -3.64
N GLN A 108 8.86 -19.03 -4.95
CA GLN A 108 7.85 -18.62 -5.92
C GLN A 108 6.65 -19.57 -5.98
N GLN A 109 6.90 -20.89 -5.99
CA GLN A 109 5.85 -21.91 -6.10
C GLN A 109 4.97 -21.91 -4.84
N GLU A 110 5.60 -21.67 -3.69
CA GLU A 110 4.93 -21.48 -2.40
C GLU A 110 4.27 -20.09 -2.28
N ARG A 111 4.45 -19.22 -3.27
CA ARG A 111 3.95 -17.84 -3.33
C ARG A 111 4.34 -16.99 -2.11
N LEU A 112 5.53 -17.23 -1.58
CA LEU A 112 6.08 -16.46 -0.47
C LEU A 112 6.57 -15.09 -0.92
N ASP A 113 6.37 -14.09 -0.07
CA ASP A 113 6.75 -12.71 -0.37
C ASP A 113 8.20 -12.43 0.05
N PRO A 114 9.09 -12.01 -0.86
CA PRO A 114 10.50 -11.76 -0.52
C PRO A 114 10.70 -10.51 0.34
N HIS A 115 9.73 -9.59 0.34
CA HIS A 115 9.78 -8.31 1.04
C HIS A 115 8.36 -7.80 1.29
N PRO A 116 8.08 -7.06 2.39
CA PRO A 116 6.73 -6.54 2.67
C PRO A 116 6.12 -5.74 1.51
N LEU A 117 6.96 -5.01 0.77
CA LEU A 117 6.54 -4.19 -0.37
C LEU A 117 6.47 -4.93 -1.72
N PHE A 118 6.64 -6.25 -1.74
CA PHE A 118 6.53 -7.07 -2.93
C PHE A 118 5.66 -8.29 -2.64
N SER A 119 4.46 -8.31 -3.21
CA SER A 119 3.56 -9.45 -3.08
C SER A 119 3.68 -10.36 -4.30
N THR A 120 4.25 -11.55 -4.10
CA THR A 120 4.39 -12.59 -5.11
C THR A 120 3.02 -12.99 -5.69
N PRO A 121 1.97 -13.28 -4.88
CA PRO A 121 0.64 -13.56 -5.41
C PRO A 121 0.10 -12.41 -6.29
N TYR A 122 0.15 -11.18 -5.78
CA TYR A 122 -0.40 -10.01 -6.46
C TYR A 122 0.28 -9.73 -7.80
N TYR A 123 1.61 -9.87 -7.84
CA TYR A 123 2.40 -9.63 -9.04
C TYR A 123 2.15 -10.70 -10.11
N LEU A 124 2.02 -11.97 -9.71
CA LEU A 124 1.72 -13.08 -10.62
C LEU A 124 0.30 -13.01 -11.21
N GLU A 125 -0.69 -12.56 -10.43
CA GLU A 125 -2.05 -12.31 -10.93
C GLU A 125 -2.06 -11.31 -12.10
N ARG A 126 -1.15 -10.33 -12.08
CA ARG A 126 -1.03 -9.28 -13.10
C ARG A 126 -0.04 -9.60 -14.21
N CYS A 127 0.75 -10.66 -14.04
CA CYS A 127 1.66 -11.17 -15.06
C CYS A 127 1.35 -12.64 -15.39
N PRO A 128 0.19 -12.98 -16.01
CA PRO A 128 -0.20 -14.37 -16.23
C PRO A 128 0.82 -15.20 -17.02
N ARG A 129 1.52 -14.58 -17.99
CA ARG A 129 2.59 -15.25 -18.76
C ARG A 129 3.77 -15.64 -17.87
N LEU A 130 4.10 -14.83 -16.87
CA LEU A 130 5.16 -15.11 -15.90
C LEU A 130 4.78 -16.27 -14.98
N ALA A 131 3.51 -16.30 -14.56
CA ALA A 131 2.97 -17.40 -13.76
C ALA A 131 3.06 -18.75 -14.49
N GLN A 132 2.88 -18.76 -15.82
CA GLN A 132 3.01 -19.95 -16.65
C GLN A 132 4.46 -20.37 -16.92
N SER A 133 5.38 -19.40 -17.05
CA SER A 133 6.79 -19.69 -17.36
C SER A 133 7.61 -20.15 -16.15
N GLY A 134 7.11 -19.95 -14.92
CA GLY A 134 7.81 -20.32 -13.70
C GLY A 134 9.08 -19.50 -13.43
N GLN A 135 9.23 -18.34 -14.07
CA GLN A 135 10.35 -17.43 -13.82
C GLN A 135 10.18 -16.67 -12.50
N ASN A 136 11.30 -16.37 -11.83
CA ASN A 136 11.29 -15.72 -10.52
C ASN A 136 10.61 -14.33 -10.58
N PRO A 137 9.57 -14.05 -9.76
CA PRO A 137 8.78 -12.83 -9.86
C PRO A 137 9.56 -11.57 -9.52
N LEU A 138 10.37 -11.61 -8.46
CA LEU A 138 11.18 -10.47 -8.07
C LEU A 138 12.31 -10.21 -9.06
N LEU A 139 12.93 -11.26 -9.60
CA LEU A 139 13.94 -11.11 -10.64
C LEU A 139 13.34 -10.48 -11.90
N HIS A 140 12.17 -10.97 -12.35
CA HIS A 140 11.43 -10.36 -13.45
C HIS A 140 11.12 -8.88 -13.16
N PHE A 141 10.65 -8.55 -11.95
CA PHE A 141 10.38 -7.16 -11.57
C PHE A 141 11.62 -6.26 -11.59
N VAL A 142 12.75 -6.74 -11.07
CA VAL A 142 14.01 -5.98 -11.01
C VAL A 142 14.58 -5.75 -12.41
N GLN A 143 14.49 -6.77 -13.29
CA GLN A 143 15.01 -6.72 -14.66
C GLN A 143 14.08 -6.00 -15.65
N THR A 144 12.77 -5.97 -15.37
CA THR A 144 11.80 -5.31 -16.25
C THR A 144 11.99 -3.79 -16.22
N SER A 145 12.23 -3.21 -17.39
CA SER A 145 12.28 -1.77 -17.64
C SER A 145 11.25 -1.37 -18.70
N GLY A 146 10.86 -0.09 -18.74
CA GLY A 146 9.92 0.43 -19.75
C GLY A 146 8.43 0.46 -19.35
N PRO A 147 7.52 0.64 -20.33
CA PRO A 147 6.11 1.04 -20.13
C PRO A 147 5.17 -0.10 -19.67
N HIS A 148 5.65 -1.33 -19.56
CA HIS A 148 4.86 -2.49 -19.12
C HIS A 148 5.15 -2.91 -17.67
N ARG A 149 5.69 -1.99 -16.86
CA ARG A 149 5.93 -2.27 -15.43
C ARG A 149 4.61 -2.44 -14.69
N VAL A 150 4.51 -3.52 -13.95
CA VAL A 150 3.36 -3.87 -13.11
C VAL A 150 3.67 -3.48 -11.66
N SER A 151 2.69 -2.91 -10.97
CA SER A 151 2.80 -2.63 -9.54
C SER A 151 3.14 -3.91 -8.75
N PRO A 152 4.15 -3.91 -7.88
CA PRO A 152 4.57 -5.09 -7.13
C PRO A 152 3.67 -5.38 -5.91
N HIS A 153 2.86 -4.40 -5.50
CA HIS A 153 2.04 -4.46 -4.30
C HIS A 153 0.84 -3.50 -4.43
N PRO A 154 -0.36 -3.81 -3.89
CA PRO A 154 -1.52 -2.91 -3.91
C PRO A 154 -1.26 -1.51 -3.34
N LEU A 155 -0.40 -1.43 -2.32
CA LEU A 155 -0.02 -0.18 -1.65
C LEU A 155 1.18 0.55 -2.30
N PHE A 156 1.67 0.07 -3.44
CA PHE A 156 2.69 0.75 -4.22
C PHE A 156 2.22 0.93 -5.66
N ASP A 157 1.73 2.12 -5.97
CA ASP A 157 1.29 2.48 -7.32
C ASP A 157 2.51 2.89 -8.15
N LEU A 158 3.07 1.94 -8.90
CA LEU A 158 4.31 2.16 -9.64
C LEU A 158 4.16 3.24 -10.71
N GLU A 159 3.06 3.23 -11.46
CA GLU A 159 2.81 4.20 -12.53
C GLU A 159 2.62 5.60 -11.94
N GLY A 160 1.78 5.71 -10.90
CA GLY A 160 1.58 6.97 -10.17
C GLY A 160 2.85 7.49 -9.52
N TYR A 161 3.69 6.60 -8.97
CA TYR A 161 4.96 6.96 -8.34
C TYR A 161 5.94 7.54 -9.35
N ILE A 162 6.15 6.89 -10.51
CA ILE A 162 7.02 7.41 -11.58
C ILE A 162 6.50 8.75 -12.10
N LYS A 163 5.20 8.85 -12.35
CA LYS A 163 4.58 10.09 -12.85
C LYS A 163 4.80 11.26 -11.90
N ARG A 164 4.74 10.99 -10.60
CA ARG A 164 4.92 12.01 -9.56
C ARG A 164 6.39 12.33 -9.31
N TYR A 165 7.27 11.35 -9.51
CA TYR A 165 8.68 11.38 -9.17
C TYR A 165 9.53 10.91 -10.36
N PRO A 166 9.71 11.74 -11.40
CA PRO A 166 10.42 11.33 -12.62
C PRO A 166 11.87 10.92 -12.39
N ASP A 167 12.51 11.40 -11.32
CA ASP A 167 13.84 10.99 -10.89
C ASP A 167 13.92 9.50 -10.52
N ALA A 168 12.85 8.95 -9.97
CA ALA A 168 12.77 7.52 -9.65
C ALA A 168 12.64 6.62 -10.90
N ALA A 169 12.35 7.19 -12.08
CA ALA A 169 12.24 6.43 -13.33
C ALA A 169 13.60 5.93 -13.84
N GLN A 170 14.69 6.58 -13.44
CA GLN A 170 16.06 6.25 -13.85
C GLN A 170 16.59 5.00 -13.13
N VAL A 171 15.95 4.61 -12.04
CA VAL A 171 16.27 3.42 -11.24
C VAL A 171 15.03 2.55 -11.10
N ASN A 172 15.11 1.43 -10.37
CA ASN A 172 13.89 0.68 -10.03
C ASN A 172 13.07 1.51 -9.02
N PRO A 173 11.80 1.86 -9.29
CA PRO A 173 11.02 2.75 -8.42
C PRO A 173 10.78 2.23 -7.01
N LEU A 174 10.62 0.91 -6.85
CA LEU A 174 10.45 0.32 -5.54
C LEU A 174 11.75 0.35 -4.74
N ILE A 175 12.90 0.08 -5.39
CA ILE A 175 14.22 0.24 -4.78
C ILE A 175 14.44 1.70 -4.37
N HIS A 176 14.11 2.66 -5.25
CA HIS A 176 14.19 4.08 -4.95
C HIS A 176 13.36 4.44 -3.70
N PHE A 177 12.13 3.95 -3.61
CA PHE A 177 11.28 4.18 -2.45
C PHE A 177 11.87 3.57 -1.17
N VAL A 178 12.34 2.33 -1.20
CA VAL A 178 12.95 1.66 -0.04
C VAL A 178 14.18 2.42 0.46
N LEU A 179 15.07 2.85 -0.45
CA LEU A 179 16.32 3.49 -0.08
C LEU A 179 16.20 4.98 0.22
N HIS A 180 15.27 5.70 -0.43
CA HIS A 180 15.21 7.15 -0.39
C HIS A 180 13.83 7.72 -0.03
N GLY A 181 12.77 6.93 -0.12
CA GLY A 181 11.38 7.40 0.04
C GLY A 181 11.10 8.03 1.40
N LYS A 182 11.64 7.44 2.48
CA LYS A 182 11.52 7.99 3.85
C LYS A 182 12.18 9.36 3.97
N ALA A 183 13.45 9.48 3.57
CA ALA A 183 14.22 10.71 3.66
C ALA A 183 13.63 11.84 2.80
N GLN A 184 13.08 11.47 1.65
CA GLN A 184 12.49 12.41 0.69
C GLN A 184 10.98 12.60 0.84
N ARG A 185 10.34 12.01 1.87
CA ARG A 185 8.89 12.12 2.12
C ARG A 185 8.02 11.74 0.89
N ARG A 186 8.40 10.69 0.14
CA ARG A 186 7.74 10.29 -1.11
C ARG A 186 6.54 9.38 -0.83
N ASN A 187 5.38 9.66 -1.42
CA ASN A 187 4.18 8.83 -1.22
C ASN A 187 4.18 7.62 -2.18
N PRO A 188 4.10 6.37 -1.69
CA PRO A 188 4.14 5.16 -2.52
C PRO A 188 2.83 4.92 -3.31
N CYS A 189 1.72 5.42 -2.79
CA CYS A 189 0.44 5.49 -3.48
C CYS A 189 -0.35 6.68 -2.94
N THR A 190 -1.46 7.01 -3.60
CA THR A 190 -2.27 8.20 -3.26
C THR A 190 -2.89 8.13 -1.87
N LEU A 191 -3.22 6.92 -1.38
CA LEU A 191 -3.84 6.73 -0.07
C LEU A 191 -2.85 6.34 1.03
N PHE A 192 -1.56 6.62 0.82
CA PHE A 192 -0.53 6.54 1.85
C PHE A 192 0.27 7.85 1.86
N ASP A 193 0.02 8.68 2.88
CA ASP A 193 0.71 9.96 3.06
C ASP A 193 1.89 9.75 4.02
N VAL A 194 3.10 9.66 3.46
CA VAL A 194 4.33 9.45 4.23
C VAL A 194 4.58 10.56 5.23
N ASP A 195 4.25 11.80 4.88
CA ASP A 195 4.52 12.94 5.74
C ASP A 195 3.56 12.97 6.95
N PHE A 196 2.27 12.71 6.71
CA PHE A 196 1.28 12.46 7.77
C PHE A 196 1.69 11.28 8.65
N TYR A 197 2.06 10.16 8.03
CA TYR A 197 2.43 8.94 8.75
C TYR A 197 3.66 9.15 9.64
N LEU A 198 4.70 9.83 9.13
CA LEU A 198 5.91 10.11 9.89
C LEU A 198 5.70 11.11 11.02
N ARG A 199 4.78 12.08 10.88
CA ARG A 199 4.42 12.96 12.01
C ARG A 199 3.84 12.18 13.18
N GLN A 200 3.05 11.16 12.89
CA GLN A 200 2.35 10.40 13.94
C GLN A 200 3.18 9.25 14.51
N TYR A 201 3.91 8.54 13.65
CA TYR A 201 4.58 7.29 14.00
C TYR A 201 6.09 7.31 13.82
N GLY A 202 6.67 8.39 13.29
CA GLY A 202 8.10 8.49 12.97
C GLY A 202 9.05 8.01 14.08
N PRO A 203 8.86 8.41 15.36
CA PRO A 203 9.68 7.94 16.46
C PRO A 203 9.61 6.42 16.73
N LEU A 204 8.58 5.73 16.24
CA LEU A 204 8.40 4.28 16.40
C LEU A 204 9.03 3.47 15.25
N ILE A 205 9.49 4.13 14.19
CA ILE A 205 10.00 3.47 12.99
C ILE A 205 11.51 3.38 13.08
N ALA A 206 12.03 2.15 13.07
CA ALA A 206 13.46 1.90 13.02
C ALA A 206 14.13 2.66 11.86
N PRO A 207 15.36 3.20 12.03
CA PRO A 207 16.03 4.00 11.00
C PRO A 207 16.03 3.36 9.60
N GLU A 208 16.31 2.07 9.55
CA GLU A 208 16.43 1.21 8.37
C GLU A 208 15.10 0.72 7.78
N LEU A 209 13.97 1.00 8.44
CA LEU A 209 12.65 0.61 7.99
C LEU A 209 11.94 1.80 7.34
N ASP A 210 11.41 1.59 6.14
CA ASP A 210 10.59 2.58 5.46
C ASP A 210 9.16 2.64 6.07
N PRO A 211 8.45 3.76 5.90
CA PRO A 211 7.12 3.95 6.49
C PRO A 211 6.07 2.93 6.04
N LEU A 212 6.09 2.51 4.77
CA LEU A 212 5.11 1.58 4.25
C LEU A 212 5.39 0.16 4.76
N SER A 213 6.66 -0.25 4.86
CA SER A 213 7.02 -1.51 5.50
C SER A 213 6.66 -1.52 6.98
N HIS A 214 6.89 -0.42 7.72
CA HIS A 214 6.42 -0.32 9.10
C HIS A 214 4.90 -0.46 9.21
N PHE A 215 4.15 0.18 8.32
CA PHE A 215 2.70 0.03 8.26
C PHE A 215 2.29 -1.43 8.04
N LEU A 216 2.84 -2.08 7.00
CA LEU A 216 2.51 -3.46 6.63
C LEU A 216 2.88 -4.48 7.72
N LEU A 217 4.02 -4.30 8.39
CA LEU A 217 4.47 -5.23 9.42
C LEU A 217 3.70 -5.10 10.75
N ASN A 218 3.02 -3.98 10.98
CA ASN A 218 2.38 -3.67 12.26
C ASN A 218 0.85 -3.57 12.20
N VAL A 219 0.22 -3.93 11.08
CA VAL A 219 -1.25 -3.83 10.95
C VAL A 219 -2.05 -4.70 11.92
N HIS A 220 -1.45 -5.74 12.50
CA HIS A 220 -2.12 -6.62 13.47
C HIS A 220 -1.83 -6.26 14.92
N THR A 221 -0.78 -5.48 15.16
CA THR A 221 -0.34 -5.11 16.51
C THR A 221 -0.80 -3.71 16.86
N ARG A 222 -1.11 -2.87 15.85
CA ARG A 222 -1.45 -1.45 16.02
C ARG A 222 -2.50 -1.01 15.03
N VAL A 223 -3.34 -0.08 15.48
CA VAL A 223 -4.20 0.71 14.59
C VAL A 223 -3.38 1.86 14.05
N LEU A 224 -3.05 1.80 12.76
CA LEU A 224 -2.17 2.76 12.09
C LEU A 224 -2.93 3.46 10.97
N HIS A 225 -3.02 4.79 11.02
CA HIS A 225 -3.72 5.57 9.99
C HIS A 225 -2.73 5.93 8.87
N PRO A 226 -2.90 5.40 7.64
CA PRO A 226 -1.96 5.64 6.54
C PRO A 226 -2.18 7.00 5.86
N HIS A 227 -3.35 7.61 6.02
CA HIS A 227 -3.73 8.83 5.33
C HIS A 227 -4.82 9.58 6.12
N PRO A 228 -4.84 10.92 6.11
CA PRO A 228 -5.84 11.70 6.88
C PRO A 228 -7.31 11.40 6.53
N LEU A 229 -7.57 10.96 5.29
CA LEU A 229 -8.90 10.59 4.81
C LEU A 229 -9.22 9.08 4.93
N PHE A 230 -8.32 8.27 5.48
CA PHE A 230 -8.54 6.83 5.70
C PHE A 230 -8.46 6.51 7.19
N ASP A 231 -9.62 6.40 7.83
CA ASP A 231 -9.74 6.08 9.24
C ASP A 231 -9.83 4.56 9.42
N VAL A 232 -8.71 3.94 9.80
CA VAL A 232 -8.63 2.48 10.04
C VAL A 232 -9.55 2.04 11.16
N THR A 233 -9.72 2.85 12.21
CA THR A 233 -10.62 2.52 13.33
C THR A 233 -12.06 2.43 12.84
N TYR A 234 -12.50 3.44 12.08
CA TYR A 234 -13.82 3.45 11.47
C TYR A 234 -14.00 2.30 10.46
N TYR A 235 -13.00 2.06 9.63
CA TYR A 235 -13.05 1.02 8.61
C TYR A 235 -13.22 -0.38 9.22
N LEU A 236 -12.42 -0.70 10.25
CA LEU A 236 -12.50 -1.97 10.97
C LEU A 236 -13.77 -2.07 11.82
N ALA A 237 -14.29 -0.96 12.36
CA ALA A 237 -15.54 -0.95 13.13
C ALA A 237 -16.74 -1.44 12.31
N ASN A 238 -16.73 -1.20 11.00
CA ASN A 238 -17.79 -1.63 10.10
C ASN A 238 -17.49 -2.98 9.41
N ARG A 239 -16.40 -3.67 9.76
CA ARG A 239 -15.89 -4.89 9.12
C ARG A 239 -15.25 -5.85 10.12
N GLU A 240 -16.09 -6.58 10.86
CA GLU A 240 -15.62 -7.58 11.84
C GLU A 240 -14.87 -8.75 11.17
N ASP A 241 -15.23 -9.09 9.94
CA ASP A 241 -14.58 -10.11 9.12
C ASP A 241 -13.08 -9.83 8.90
N LEU A 242 -12.72 -8.56 8.66
CA LEU A 242 -11.33 -8.16 8.44
C LEU A 242 -10.48 -8.21 9.71
N ARG A 243 -11.10 -8.05 10.88
CA ARG A 243 -10.41 -8.22 12.16
C ARG A 243 -9.96 -9.66 12.37
N ALA A 244 -10.77 -10.62 11.92
CA ALA A 244 -10.44 -12.04 12.02
C ALA A 244 -9.42 -12.49 10.96
N SER A 245 -9.53 -11.97 9.72
CA SER A 245 -8.74 -12.44 8.58
C SER A 245 -7.29 -11.92 8.52
N ARG A 246 -6.90 -11.01 9.43
CA ARG A 246 -5.59 -10.32 9.37
C ARG A 246 -5.32 -9.68 7.99
N THR A 247 -6.36 -9.22 7.31
CA THR A 247 -6.20 -8.51 6.04
C THR A 247 -5.84 -7.04 6.31
N ASN A 248 -4.89 -6.47 5.56
CA ASN A 248 -4.58 -5.05 5.68
C ASN A 248 -5.79 -4.20 5.28
N PRO A 249 -6.29 -3.27 6.14
CA PRO A 249 -7.50 -2.49 5.86
C PRO A 249 -7.42 -1.61 4.61
N LEU A 250 -6.27 -0.97 4.39
CA LEU A 250 -6.08 -0.11 3.23
C LEU A 250 -5.95 -0.93 1.95
N GLU A 251 -5.24 -2.07 2.01
CA GLU A 251 -5.17 -3.00 0.89
C GLU A 251 -6.56 -3.51 0.52
N HIS A 252 -7.32 -4.00 1.49
CA HIS A 252 -8.69 -4.46 1.26
C HIS A 252 -9.53 -3.36 0.62
N TYR A 253 -9.47 -2.13 1.13
CA TYR A 253 -10.21 -1.01 0.54
C TYR A 253 -9.86 -0.77 -0.93
N LEU A 254 -8.57 -0.79 -1.27
CA LEU A 254 -8.09 -0.57 -2.64
C LEU A 254 -8.41 -1.71 -3.59
N ARG A 255 -8.48 -2.95 -3.10
CA ARG A 255 -8.73 -4.14 -3.93
C ARG A 255 -10.22 -4.41 -4.16
N GLU A 256 -11.05 -4.20 -3.15
CA GLU A 256 -12.43 -4.70 -3.16
C GLU A 256 -13.39 -3.84 -2.32
N GLY A 257 -12.93 -3.30 -1.19
CA GLY A 257 -13.80 -2.63 -0.24
C GLY A 257 -14.47 -1.37 -0.80
N ALA A 258 -13.80 -0.62 -1.66
CA ALA A 258 -14.39 0.54 -2.30
C ALA A 258 -15.59 0.17 -3.21
N GLU A 259 -15.45 -0.90 -4.01
CA GLU A 259 -16.50 -1.39 -4.91
C GLU A 259 -17.67 -2.02 -4.14
N GLN A 260 -17.36 -2.72 -3.05
CA GLN A 260 -18.37 -3.24 -2.10
C GLN A 260 -19.14 -2.11 -1.40
N GLY A 261 -18.66 -0.86 -1.49
CA GLY A 261 -19.28 0.31 -0.90
C GLY A 261 -18.90 0.55 0.55
N CYS A 262 -17.76 0.01 0.99
CA CYS A 262 -17.21 0.34 2.30
C CYS A 262 -16.71 1.77 2.31
N ASN A 263 -16.95 2.47 3.42
CA ASN A 263 -16.61 3.87 3.56
C ASN A 263 -15.28 4.02 4.33
N PRO A 264 -14.32 4.79 3.81
CA PRO A 264 -13.00 4.96 4.44
C PRO A 264 -13.03 5.89 5.66
N ASN A 265 -14.09 6.70 5.79
CA ASN A 265 -14.37 7.57 6.93
C ASN A 265 -15.88 7.91 6.94
N PRO A 266 -16.42 8.52 8.02
CA PRO A 266 -17.86 8.81 8.13
C PRO A 266 -18.43 9.80 7.10
N TYR A 267 -17.58 10.58 6.43
CA TYR A 267 -17.99 11.68 5.54
C TYR A 267 -17.66 11.42 4.06
N PHE A 268 -17.12 10.25 3.74
CA PHE A 268 -16.89 9.78 2.39
C PHE A 268 -17.73 8.54 2.13
N ASP A 269 -18.66 8.62 1.19
CA ASP A 269 -19.51 7.51 0.79
C ASP A 269 -19.04 6.98 -0.56
N SER A 270 -18.43 5.80 -0.56
CA SER A 270 -17.87 5.19 -1.77
C SER A 270 -18.95 4.93 -2.83
N ARG A 271 -20.15 4.48 -2.43
CA ARG A 271 -21.24 4.20 -3.38
C ARG A 271 -21.80 5.48 -3.97
N PHE A 272 -22.09 6.46 -3.12
CA PHE A 272 -22.56 7.78 -3.56
C PHE A 272 -21.56 8.41 -4.54
N TYR A 273 -20.27 8.35 -4.23
CA TYR A 273 -19.23 8.96 -5.04
C TYR A 273 -19.12 8.28 -6.41
N ILE A 274 -19.13 6.94 -6.46
CA ILE A 274 -19.13 6.18 -7.71
C ILE A 274 -20.38 6.50 -8.56
N GLN A 275 -21.56 6.51 -7.93
CA GLN A 275 -22.83 6.73 -8.65
C GLN A 275 -22.99 8.15 -9.19
N THR A 276 -22.41 9.14 -8.51
CA THR A 276 -22.51 10.56 -8.88
C THR A 276 -21.51 10.92 -9.99
N ASN A 277 -20.35 10.27 -10.03
CA ASN A 277 -19.25 10.59 -10.96
C ASN A 277 -19.11 9.54 -12.07
N LYS A 278 -20.17 9.38 -12.88
CA LYS A 278 -20.23 8.36 -13.95
C LYS A 278 -19.25 8.58 -15.11
N ASP A 279 -18.64 9.75 -15.16
CA ASP A 279 -17.59 10.10 -16.13
C ASP A 279 -16.23 9.45 -15.80
N VAL A 280 -16.09 8.87 -14.61
CA VAL A 280 -14.85 8.25 -14.13
C VAL A 280 -14.97 6.74 -14.16
N ASP A 281 -13.98 6.08 -14.77
CA ASP A 281 -13.82 4.63 -14.72
C ASP A 281 -13.19 4.19 -13.37
N PHE A 282 -14.03 3.78 -12.42
CA PHE A 282 -13.60 3.30 -11.10
C PHE A 282 -13.10 1.84 -11.10
N THR A 283 -13.17 1.12 -12.23
CA THR A 283 -12.58 -0.23 -12.33
C THR A 283 -11.04 -0.20 -12.30
N LYS A 284 -10.46 0.97 -12.59
CA LYS A 284 -9.01 1.18 -12.64
C LYS A 284 -8.46 2.02 -11.50
N ARG A 285 -9.33 2.63 -10.68
CA ARG A 285 -8.90 3.54 -9.61
C ARG A 285 -9.88 3.57 -8.45
N SER A 286 -9.33 3.69 -7.24
CA SER A 286 -10.13 3.87 -6.03
C SER A 286 -10.89 5.21 -6.05
N PRO A 287 -12.17 5.25 -5.60
CA PRO A 287 -12.95 6.47 -5.50
C PRO A 287 -12.36 7.49 -4.53
N LEU A 288 -11.80 7.05 -3.40
CA LEU A 288 -11.12 7.96 -2.47
C LEU A 288 -9.83 8.50 -3.09
N ALA A 289 -9.07 7.68 -3.82
CA ALA A 289 -7.86 8.13 -4.51
C ALA A 289 -8.20 9.18 -5.57
N HIS A 290 -9.24 8.94 -6.38
CA HIS A 290 -9.76 9.93 -7.33
C HIS A 290 -10.14 11.24 -6.62
N PHE A 291 -10.86 11.14 -5.50
CA PHE A 291 -11.29 12.31 -4.74
C PHE A 291 -10.12 13.15 -4.24
N VAL A 292 -9.08 12.50 -3.70
CA VAL A 292 -7.86 13.15 -3.20
C VAL A 292 -7.14 13.90 -4.32
N GLU A 293 -6.99 13.27 -5.49
CA GLU A 293 -6.15 13.81 -6.58
C GLU A 293 -6.86 14.85 -7.44
N ILE A 294 -8.15 14.66 -7.71
CA ILE A 294 -8.89 15.38 -8.74
C ILE A 294 -10.22 15.88 -8.19
N GLY A 295 -10.96 14.99 -7.53
CA GLY A 295 -12.36 15.24 -7.23
C GLY A 295 -12.61 16.42 -6.31
N ALA A 296 -11.81 16.58 -5.26
CA ALA A 296 -11.94 17.68 -4.34
C ALA A 296 -11.69 19.04 -5.03
N ALA A 297 -10.67 19.12 -5.88
CA ALA A 297 -10.35 20.33 -6.65
C ALA A 297 -11.44 20.70 -7.66
N GLN A 298 -12.15 19.70 -8.20
CA GLN A 298 -13.31 19.91 -9.07
C GLN A 298 -14.62 20.21 -8.32
N GLY A 299 -14.60 20.26 -6.98
CA GLY A 299 -15.79 20.49 -6.17
C GLY A 299 -16.77 19.31 -6.17
N ARG A 300 -16.29 18.08 -6.37
CA ARG A 300 -17.11 16.86 -6.31
C ARG A 300 -17.36 16.47 -4.87
N ASN A 301 -18.63 16.39 -4.47
CA ASN A 301 -18.99 16.08 -3.09
C ASN A 301 -18.63 14.62 -2.74
N PRO A 302 -17.93 14.36 -1.61
CA PRO A 302 -17.55 13.01 -1.20
C PRO A 302 -18.71 12.20 -0.62
N SER A 303 -19.77 12.87 -0.15
CA SER A 303 -21.00 12.25 0.33
C SER A 303 -22.14 13.28 0.31
N ALA A 304 -23.36 12.84 0.60
CA ALA A 304 -24.48 13.76 0.85
C ALA A 304 -24.30 14.63 2.11
N LEU A 305 -23.39 14.24 3.01
CA LEU A 305 -23.14 14.93 4.28
C LEU A 305 -22.09 16.03 4.18
N PHE A 306 -21.38 16.12 3.05
CA PHE A 306 -20.31 17.09 2.85
C PHE A 306 -20.40 17.71 1.46
N ASP A 307 -20.74 18.99 1.41
CA ASP A 307 -20.78 19.80 0.19
C ASP A 307 -19.52 20.66 0.14
N ILE A 308 -18.65 20.37 -0.84
CA ILE A 308 -17.37 21.08 -0.97
C ILE A 308 -17.60 22.57 -1.22
N LYS A 309 -18.49 22.92 -2.16
CA LYS A 309 -18.71 24.31 -2.55
C LYS A 309 -19.28 25.10 -1.39
N PHE A 310 -20.25 24.52 -0.67
CA PHE A 310 -20.78 25.10 0.54
C PHE A 310 -19.68 25.32 1.59
N TYR A 311 -18.87 24.29 1.87
CA TYR A 311 -17.83 24.34 2.88
C TYR A 311 -16.75 25.38 2.56
N THR A 312 -16.25 25.41 1.32
CA THR A 312 -15.21 26.36 0.91
C THR A 312 -15.70 27.80 0.81
N ASN A 313 -16.98 28.01 0.48
CA ASN A 313 -17.57 29.35 0.45
C ASN A 313 -17.80 29.90 1.87
N LEU A 314 -18.21 29.04 2.80
CA LEU A 314 -18.43 29.44 4.19
C LEU A 314 -17.13 29.61 4.97
N TYR A 315 -16.08 28.87 4.58
CA TYR A 315 -14.78 28.86 5.25
C TYR A 315 -13.63 29.11 4.26
N PRO A 316 -13.43 30.37 3.80
CA PRO A 316 -12.38 30.70 2.83
C PRO A 316 -10.95 30.44 3.33
N ASP A 317 -10.75 30.37 4.65
CA ASP A 317 -9.45 30.04 5.28
C ASP A 317 -8.94 28.64 4.89
N VAL A 318 -9.84 27.71 4.59
CA VAL A 318 -9.52 26.36 4.10
C VAL A 318 -8.74 26.41 2.79
N LEU A 319 -9.09 27.36 1.91
CA LEU A 319 -8.43 27.54 0.62
C LEU A 319 -7.01 28.08 0.78
N LEU A 320 -6.76 28.91 1.80
CA LEU A 320 -5.44 29.47 2.08
C LEU A 320 -4.44 28.41 2.52
N GLN A 321 -4.90 27.38 3.23
CA GLN A 321 -4.04 26.30 3.72
C GLN A 321 -3.78 25.21 2.66
N LYS A 322 -4.37 25.31 1.46
CA LYS A 322 -4.25 24.32 0.37
C LYS A 322 -4.61 22.88 0.79
N PHE A 323 -5.36 22.71 1.87
CA PHE A 323 -5.82 21.40 2.28
C PHE A 323 -6.96 20.92 1.39
N ASN A 324 -7.05 19.60 1.21
CA ASN A 324 -8.29 18.99 0.77
C ASN A 324 -9.41 19.40 1.76
N PRO A 325 -10.56 19.93 1.31
CA PRO A 325 -11.59 20.45 2.21
C PRO A 325 -12.12 19.44 3.22
N LEU A 326 -12.25 18.17 2.80
CA LEU A 326 -12.67 17.09 3.69
C LEU A 326 -11.58 16.79 4.73
N HIS A 327 -10.30 16.85 4.34
CA HIS A 327 -9.18 16.66 5.27
C HIS A 327 -9.17 17.76 6.33
N HIS A 328 -9.29 19.03 5.92
CA HIS A 328 -9.39 20.15 6.86
C HIS A 328 -10.54 19.94 7.85
N PHE A 329 -11.71 19.53 7.37
CA PHE A 329 -12.85 19.28 8.24
C PHE A 329 -12.58 18.15 9.25
N LEU A 330 -12.03 17.02 8.81
CA LEU A 330 -11.74 15.89 9.70
C LEU A 330 -10.67 16.24 10.74
N ALA A 331 -9.67 17.05 10.38
CA ALA A 331 -8.59 17.46 11.27
C ALA A 331 -9.00 18.57 12.27
N TYR A 332 -9.72 19.60 11.81
CA TYR A 332 -10.01 20.81 12.58
C TYR A 332 -11.49 21.13 12.64
N GLY A 333 -12.15 21.14 11.47
CA GLY A 333 -13.52 21.62 11.34
C GLY A 333 -14.54 20.88 12.21
N LYS A 334 -14.36 19.59 12.47
CA LYS A 334 -15.21 18.80 13.37
C LYS A 334 -15.14 19.31 14.82
N VAL A 335 -13.95 19.62 15.31
CA VAL A 335 -13.75 20.12 16.69
C VAL A 335 -14.24 21.56 16.81
N GLU A 336 -14.06 22.35 15.76
CA GLU A 336 -14.51 23.74 15.66
C GLU A 336 -16.03 23.87 15.42
N GLY A 337 -16.74 22.77 15.20
CA GLY A 337 -18.19 22.78 14.94
C GLY A 337 -18.57 23.37 13.58
N ARG A 338 -17.66 23.31 12.59
CA ARG A 338 -17.90 23.80 11.23
C ARG A 338 -19.00 23.00 10.52
N ARG A 339 -19.81 23.71 9.75
CA ARG A 339 -20.94 23.17 9.00
C ARG A 339 -20.50 22.55 7.68
N THR A 340 -21.00 21.37 7.34
CA THR A 340 -20.52 20.61 6.17
C THR A 340 -21.43 20.65 4.95
N SER A 341 -22.72 20.96 5.09
CA SER A 341 -23.63 21.09 3.95
C SER A 341 -24.83 21.98 4.25
N GLY A 342 -25.45 22.53 3.19
CA GLY A 342 -26.70 23.30 3.27
C GLY A 342 -27.96 22.42 3.37
N ALA A 343 -27.94 21.24 2.77
CA ALA A 343 -29.10 20.31 2.74
C ALA A 343 -29.42 19.72 4.13
N PHE A 344 -28.41 19.51 4.98
CA PHE A 344 -28.60 18.97 6.33
C PHE A 344 -29.40 19.92 7.24
N GLU A 345 -29.31 21.25 7.02
CA GLU A 345 -30.12 22.21 7.77
C GLU A 345 -31.62 22.06 7.51
N GLN A 346 -32.00 21.66 6.30
CA GLN A 346 -33.40 21.51 5.92
C GLN A 346 -33.98 20.18 6.45
N MET A 347 -33.17 19.13 6.51
CA MET A 347 -33.59 17.81 7.01
C MET A 347 -33.77 17.76 8.54
N PHE A 348 -33.01 18.53 9.31
CA PHE A 348 -33.05 18.52 10.78
C PHE A 348 -33.70 19.77 11.41
N ARG A 349 -34.35 20.63 10.62
CA ARG A 349 -35.24 21.70 11.11
C ARG A 349 -36.72 21.48 10.77
N PRO A 350 -37.46 20.57 11.44
CA PRO A 350 -38.92 20.65 11.45
C PRO A 350 -39.47 21.60 12.53
N SER A 351 -38.79 21.76 13.68
CA SER A 351 -39.39 22.43 14.87
C SER A 351 -38.42 23.20 15.80
N GLY A 352 -37.26 23.62 15.31
CA GLY A 352 -36.58 24.80 15.88
C GLY A 352 -35.64 24.63 17.09
N ARG A 353 -35.21 23.42 17.48
CA ARG A 353 -34.03 23.26 18.37
C ARG A 353 -33.11 22.15 17.90
N LEU A 354 -31.86 22.51 17.60
CA LEU A 354 -30.75 21.56 17.57
C LEU A 354 -30.48 21.10 19.01
N PRO A 355 -30.16 19.82 19.26
CA PRO A 355 -29.71 19.37 20.57
C PRO A 355 -28.48 20.19 20.99
N SER A 356 -28.41 20.62 22.25
CA SER A 356 -27.32 21.41 22.81
C SER A 356 -25.98 20.65 22.96
N GLY A 357 -25.76 19.59 22.18
CA GLY A 357 -24.53 18.83 22.09
C GLY A 357 -24.05 18.78 20.64
N ARG A 358 -22.79 19.20 20.42
CA ARG A 358 -22.03 19.23 19.15
C ARG A 358 -22.79 18.67 17.93
N TYR A 359 -23.23 19.57 17.06
CA TYR A 359 -23.85 19.34 15.74
C TYR A 359 -23.28 18.11 15.00
N VAL A 360 -21.98 17.88 15.13
CA VAL A 360 -21.20 16.85 14.43
C VAL A 360 -21.38 15.41 14.96
N ASP A 361 -21.65 15.23 16.25
CA ASP A 361 -21.85 13.88 16.83
C ASP A 361 -23.24 13.33 16.48
N ALA A 362 -24.22 14.20 16.25
CA ALA A 362 -25.51 13.83 15.69
C ALA A 362 -25.38 13.39 14.21
N CYS A 363 -24.60 14.12 13.39
CA CYS A 363 -24.34 13.77 11.98
C CYS A 363 -23.66 12.41 11.82
N ALA A 364 -22.64 12.11 12.65
CA ALA A 364 -21.90 10.86 12.58
C ALA A 364 -22.74 9.65 13.08
N ARG A 365 -23.59 9.84 14.10
CA ARG A 365 -24.48 8.79 14.61
C ARG A 365 -25.66 8.49 13.68
N ALA A 366 -26.21 9.49 13.00
CA ALA A 366 -27.26 9.31 11.99
C ALA A 366 -26.74 8.64 10.70
N ALA A 367 -25.42 8.68 10.46
CA ALA A 367 -24.77 8.05 9.30
C ALA A 367 -24.27 6.61 9.56
N ALA A 368 -24.27 6.16 10.83
CA ALA A 368 -24.08 4.75 11.16
C ALA A 368 -25.35 3.96 10.75
N PRO A 369 -25.21 2.73 10.23
CA PRO A 369 -26.24 2.15 9.39
C PRO A 369 -27.51 1.78 10.18
N SER A 370 -28.64 2.36 9.81
CA SER A 370 -29.82 1.54 9.51
C SER A 370 -30.15 1.73 8.03
N SER A 371 -30.04 0.66 7.26
CA SER A 371 -30.05 0.63 5.79
C SER A 371 -31.41 0.95 5.15
N ALA A 372 -32.40 1.40 5.93
CA ALA A 372 -33.78 1.62 5.47
C ALA A 372 -34.09 3.05 5.02
N ASP A 373 -33.39 4.06 5.54
CA ASP A 373 -33.79 5.47 5.32
C ASP A 373 -33.25 6.07 4.02
N TRP A 374 -32.11 5.58 3.51
CA TRP A 374 -31.53 6.07 2.26
C TRP A 374 -32.32 5.66 1.01
N GLN A 375 -33.03 4.51 1.05
CA GLN A 375 -33.89 4.09 -0.07
C GLN A 375 -35.15 4.97 -0.22
N LYS A 376 -35.62 5.63 0.85
CA LYS A 376 -36.78 6.53 0.79
C LYS A 376 -36.48 7.86 0.12
N LEU A 377 -35.22 8.32 0.12
CA LEU A 377 -34.82 9.62 -0.44
C LEU A 377 -34.38 9.56 -1.90
N ALA A 378 -33.99 8.40 -2.43
CA ALA A 378 -33.59 8.23 -3.84
C ALA A 378 -34.77 7.97 -4.81
N GLY A 379 -36.01 7.84 -4.30
CA GLY A 379 -37.14 7.26 -5.01
C GLY A 379 -38.19 8.22 -5.60
N ARG A 380 -37.93 9.53 -5.76
CA ARG A 380 -38.92 10.44 -6.38
C ARG A 380 -38.37 11.10 -7.64
N ARG A 381 -38.58 10.45 -8.79
CA ARG A 381 -38.57 11.12 -10.10
C ARG A 381 -39.78 12.06 -10.20
N PRO A 382 -39.64 13.31 -10.62
CA PRO A 382 -40.78 14.15 -10.95
C PRO A 382 -41.26 13.84 -12.37
N GLN A 383 -42.51 13.38 -12.52
CA GLN A 383 -43.19 13.43 -13.81
C GLN A 383 -43.93 14.77 -13.95
N LEU A 384 -43.62 15.45 -15.05
CA LEU A 384 -44.25 16.67 -15.52
C LEU A 384 -45.69 16.42 -16.01
N ARG A 385 -46.61 17.25 -15.49
CA ARG A 385 -47.91 17.72 -16.01
C ARG A 385 -48.55 17.01 -17.21
N ARG A 386 -49.86 16.75 -17.07
CA ARG A 386 -50.88 17.26 -18.02
C ARG A 386 -52.07 17.86 -17.28
N LYS A 387 -52.51 19.03 -17.77
CA LYS A 387 -53.72 19.75 -17.40
C LYS A 387 -54.93 19.14 -18.13
N SER A 388 -56.08 19.13 -17.46
CA SER A 388 -57.45 19.21 -18.00
C SER A 388 -58.36 19.36 -16.76
N ALA A 389 -58.90 20.53 -16.39
CA ALA A 389 -59.92 21.36 -17.04
C ALA A 389 -61.29 20.67 -17.16
N HIS A 390 -62.29 21.30 -16.51
CA HIS A 390 -63.77 21.16 -16.57
C HIS A 390 -64.37 20.24 -15.48
N ALA A 391 -65.09 20.78 -14.48
CA ALA A 391 -66.51 21.19 -14.49
C ALA A 391 -67.40 19.96 -14.81
N VAL A 392 -68.31 19.48 -13.95
CA VAL A 392 -69.25 20.09 -13.00
C VAL A 392 -69.39 19.18 -11.78
#